data_AF-A0AB39LNW7-F1
#
_entry.id   AF-A0AB39LNW7-F1
#
_cell.length_a   1.000
_cell.length_b   1.000
_cell.length_c   1.000
_cell.angle_alpha   90.00
_cell.angle_beta   90.00
_cell.angle_gamma   90.00
#
_symmetry.space_group_name_H-M   'P 1'
#
loop_
_entity.id
_entity.type
_entity.pdbx_description
1 polymer ?
#
loop_
_entity_poly.entity_id
_entity_poly.type
_entity_poly.pdbx_seq_one_letter_code
_entity_poly.pdbx_strand_id
1 'polypeptide(L)'
;MTRRVLPYRVPAEDVVSAETWRLVVEDGEVPLPEAMPDWDYQMDLSLRRTVRVDLERARRQSGLPDDTPLVLSAVWTATGSNLSGPAQQIPMPAYADGIAEFDFRLRGADLGGLLLLDTALLLAERRVDARPSTPRRAGSVLWSDRQTLRLQGDAPQFPMAVIDFARTSFPDDAAWHLQISGGLDSATMGSLLLLVNERNSTTANAFQKASKPGPVDRIVLSAVYADAARIMVEHALNQDDFTEDTDFPEGSLGATLLNLVEQLFPGQSITDIRLRRQQSPALFASDLQAAVKIFEV
;
A
#
# COMPACT_ATOMS: atom_id res chain seq x y z
N MET A 1 1.14 -21.85 10.21
CA MET A 1 2.41 -22.03 9.48
C MET A 1 2.33 -23.28 8.61
N THR A 2 2.14 -23.12 7.32
CA THR A 2 2.15 -24.22 6.34
C THR A 2 3.61 -24.57 6.06
N ARG A 3 4.08 -25.74 6.49
CA ARG A 3 5.47 -26.17 6.28
C ARG A 3 5.71 -26.40 4.79
N ARG A 4 6.27 -25.41 4.10
CA ARG A 4 6.60 -25.49 2.67
C ARG A 4 7.74 -26.50 2.49
N VAL A 5 7.42 -27.69 1.97
CA VAL A 5 8.42 -28.72 1.69
C VAL A 5 9.09 -28.38 0.35
N LEU A 6 10.36 -27.99 0.38
CA LEU A 6 11.14 -27.72 -0.82
C LEU A 6 11.70 -29.02 -1.40
N PRO A 7 11.86 -29.14 -2.73
CA PRO A 7 12.38 -30.34 -3.39
C PRO A 7 13.90 -30.50 -3.23
N TYR A 8 14.53 -29.71 -2.36
CA TYR A 8 15.96 -29.69 -2.08
C TYR A 8 16.22 -29.38 -0.60
N ARG A 9 17.43 -29.71 -0.14
CA ARG A 9 17.89 -29.40 1.20
C ARG A 9 18.08 -27.89 1.36
N VAL A 10 17.61 -27.38 2.49
CA VAL A 10 17.89 -26.03 2.99
C VAL A 10 18.72 -26.16 4.26
N PRO A 11 19.61 -25.19 4.54
CA PRO A 11 20.40 -25.18 5.76
C PRO A 11 19.51 -24.89 6.98
N ALA A 12 20.07 -25.03 8.17
CA ALA A 12 19.42 -24.58 9.40
C ALA A 12 19.24 -23.04 9.39
N GLU A 13 18.20 -22.53 10.05
CA GLU A 13 17.88 -21.10 10.02
C GLU A 13 18.99 -20.21 10.62
N ASP A 14 19.73 -20.74 11.60
CA ASP A 14 20.81 -20.05 12.32
C ASP A 14 22.09 -19.85 11.50
N VAL A 15 22.17 -20.36 10.26
CA VAL A 15 23.28 -20.01 9.34
C VAL A 15 23.20 -18.57 8.86
N VAL A 16 22.02 -17.94 8.97
CA VAL A 16 21.80 -16.53 8.68
C VAL A 16 21.40 -15.82 9.96
N SER A 17 22.15 -14.78 10.33
CA SER A 17 21.79 -13.85 11.39
C SER A 17 21.48 -12.51 10.75
N ALA A 18 20.19 -12.18 10.69
CA ALA A 18 19.70 -10.96 10.07
C ALA A 18 19.18 -10.00 11.13
N GLU A 19 19.72 -8.78 11.18
CA GLU A 19 19.23 -7.74 12.08
C GLU A 19 17.83 -7.27 11.63
N THR A 20 17.10 -6.58 12.50
CA THR A 20 15.85 -5.90 12.12
C THR A 20 16.17 -4.80 11.10
N TRP A 21 15.30 -4.60 10.11
CA TRP A 21 15.34 -3.40 9.28
C TRP A 21 15.35 -2.14 10.16
N ARG A 22 16.09 -1.12 9.70
CA ARG A 22 16.16 0.21 10.28
C ARG A 22 15.70 1.23 9.25
N LEU A 23 15.01 2.26 9.73
CA LEU A 23 14.64 3.44 8.95
C LEU A 23 15.72 4.51 9.16
N VAL A 24 16.21 5.09 8.08
CA VAL A 24 17.11 6.25 8.11
C VAL A 24 16.26 7.52 8.11
N VAL A 25 16.32 8.28 9.21
CA VAL A 25 15.63 9.55 9.42
C VAL A 25 16.67 10.68 9.55
N GLU A 26 16.25 11.94 9.55
CA GLU A 26 17.19 13.09 9.65
C GLU A 26 18.09 13.02 10.89
N ASP A 27 17.53 12.55 12.02
CA ASP A 27 18.23 12.45 13.31
C ASP A 27 19.01 11.12 13.51
N GLY A 28 19.13 10.27 12.47
CA GLY A 28 19.91 9.03 12.51
C GLY A 28 19.15 7.79 12.05
N GLU A 29 19.36 6.66 12.72
CA GLU A 29 18.68 5.39 12.40
C GLU A 29 17.79 4.95 13.55
N VAL A 30 16.55 4.58 13.23
CA VAL A 30 15.59 4.02 14.19
C VAL A 30 15.19 2.61 13.75
N PRO A 31 14.86 1.69 14.69
CA PRO A 31 14.28 0.40 14.33
C PRO A 31 13.03 0.59 13.47
N LEU A 32 12.82 -0.29 12.49
CA LEU A 32 11.63 -0.25 11.65
C LEU A 32 10.38 -0.40 12.54
N PRO A 33 9.48 0.61 12.58
CA PRO A 33 8.28 0.52 13.40
C PRO A 33 7.29 -0.49 12.81
N GLU A 34 6.30 -0.91 13.59
CA GLU A 34 5.20 -1.75 13.06
C GLU A 34 4.22 -0.95 12.19
N ALA A 35 4.15 0.36 12.41
CA ALA A 35 3.37 1.31 11.64
C ALA A 35 4.13 2.63 11.50
N MET A 36 4.16 3.18 10.29
CA MET A 36 4.77 4.48 10.07
C MET A 36 3.85 5.59 10.60
N PRO A 37 4.34 6.45 11.51
CA PRO A 37 3.62 7.63 11.92
C PRO A 37 3.63 8.66 10.79
N ASP A 38 2.48 9.31 10.55
CA ASP A 38 2.35 10.48 9.67
C ASP A 38 2.88 10.28 8.24
N TRP A 39 2.84 9.05 7.72
CA TRP A 39 3.33 8.73 6.37
C TRP A 39 2.30 9.09 5.29
N ASP A 40 2.80 9.71 4.22
CA ASP A 40 2.06 10.02 3.00
C ASP A 40 2.85 9.62 1.74
N TYR A 41 2.21 9.72 0.57
CA TYR A 41 2.81 9.37 -0.73
C TYR A 41 3.99 10.25 -1.14
N GLN A 42 4.27 11.36 -0.44
CA GLN A 42 5.43 12.21 -0.70
C GLN A 42 6.63 11.81 0.17
N MET A 43 6.41 10.97 1.18
CA MET A 43 7.44 10.51 2.11
C MET A 43 8.15 9.24 1.58
N ASP A 44 9.34 9.45 1.03
CA ASP A 44 10.25 8.36 0.67
C ASP A 44 10.83 7.65 1.91
N LEU A 45 11.09 6.35 1.78
CA LEU A 45 11.63 5.53 2.86
C LEU A 45 13.06 5.10 2.54
N SER A 46 14.00 5.46 3.41
CA SER A 46 15.38 4.98 3.35
C SER A 46 15.56 3.85 4.35
N LEU A 47 15.91 2.66 3.87
CA LEU A 47 15.91 1.41 4.63
C LEU A 47 17.32 0.81 4.68
N ARG A 48 17.72 0.38 5.88
CA ARG A 48 18.99 -0.30 6.11
C ARG A 48 18.83 -1.61 6.86
N ARG A 49 19.67 -2.58 6.51
CA ARG A 49 19.73 -3.87 7.23
C ARG A 49 21.09 -4.54 7.05
N THR A 50 21.65 -4.98 8.17
CA THR A 50 22.85 -5.81 8.21
C THR A 50 22.45 -7.29 8.29
N VAL A 51 23.05 -8.13 7.44
CA VAL A 51 22.86 -9.58 7.46
C VAL A 51 24.21 -10.28 7.45
N ARG A 52 24.38 -11.24 8.36
CA ARG A 52 25.56 -12.09 8.48
C ARG A 52 25.22 -13.52 8.10
N VAL A 53 26.08 -14.16 7.31
CA VAL A 53 25.86 -15.50 6.77
C VAL A 53 27.11 -16.36 6.95
N ASP A 54 26.97 -17.50 7.61
CA ASP A 54 27.95 -18.59 7.61
C ASP A 54 27.82 -19.35 6.28
N LEU A 55 28.57 -18.88 5.27
CA LEU A 55 28.46 -19.35 3.90
C LEU A 55 28.96 -20.79 3.72
N GLU A 56 29.99 -21.18 4.48
CA GLU A 56 30.51 -22.55 4.48
C GLU A 56 29.44 -23.52 4.96
N ARG A 57 28.82 -23.23 6.11
CA ARG A 57 27.75 -24.07 6.67
C ARG A 57 26.51 -24.05 5.79
N ALA A 58 26.12 -22.90 5.24
CA ALA A 58 24.98 -22.78 4.33
C ALA A 58 25.16 -23.69 3.10
N ARG A 59 26.34 -23.67 2.46
CA ARG A 59 26.65 -24.52 1.30
C ARG A 59 26.69 -26.00 1.68
N ARG A 60 27.44 -26.35 2.72
CA ARG A 60 27.60 -27.74 3.19
C ARG A 60 26.26 -28.39 3.52
N GLN A 61 25.40 -27.71 4.29
CA GLN A 61 24.10 -28.25 4.70
C GLN A 61 23.10 -28.34 3.54
N SER A 62 23.20 -27.43 2.56
CA SER A 62 22.41 -27.47 1.32
C SER A 62 22.92 -28.51 0.31
N GLY A 63 24.10 -29.09 0.54
CA GLY A 63 24.76 -30.01 -0.39
C GLY A 63 25.38 -29.33 -1.62
N LEU A 64 25.71 -28.04 -1.49
CA LEU A 64 26.37 -27.24 -2.52
C LEU A 64 27.91 -27.33 -2.36
N PRO A 65 28.68 -27.35 -3.45
CA PRO A 65 30.13 -27.13 -3.42
C PRO A 65 30.51 -25.79 -2.78
N ASP A 66 31.70 -25.74 -2.20
CA ASP A 66 32.18 -24.63 -1.37
C ASP A 66 32.30 -23.30 -2.12
N ASP A 67 32.47 -23.34 -3.44
CA ASP A 67 32.59 -22.19 -4.35
C ASP A 67 31.26 -21.76 -4.98
N THR A 68 30.16 -22.42 -4.63
CA THR A 68 28.86 -22.15 -5.27
C THR A 68 28.45 -20.69 -5.06
N PRO A 69 28.20 -19.94 -6.16
CA PRO A 69 27.75 -18.55 -6.07
C PRO A 69 26.39 -18.44 -5.37
N LEU A 70 26.35 -17.66 -4.29
CA LEU A 70 25.15 -17.32 -3.56
C LEU A 70 24.91 -15.81 -3.65
N VAL A 71 23.66 -15.39 -3.57
CA VAL A 71 23.27 -13.98 -3.55
C VAL A 71 22.27 -13.74 -2.43
N LEU A 72 22.45 -12.65 -1.71
CA LEU A 72 21.44 -12.17 -0.76
C LEU A 72 20.60 -11.11 -1.47
N SER A 73 19.28 -11.25 -1.42
CA SER A 73 18.34 -10.36 -2.13
C SER A 73 17.36 -9.76 -1.13
N ALA A 74 17.14 -8.45 -1.24
CA ALA A 74 16.01 -7.75 -0.65
C ALA A 74 14.99 -7.44 -1.75
N VAL A 75 13.73 -7.75 -1.51
CA VAL A 75 12.59 -7.50 -2.39
C VAL A 75 11.53 -6.78 -1.59
N TRP A 76 10.89 -5.79 -2.19
CA TRP A 76 9.78 -5.07 -1.56
C TRP A 76 8.48 -5.34 -2.31
N THR A 77 7.37 -5.31 -1.59
CA THR A 77 6.01 -5.32 -2.14
C THR A 77 5.17 -4.33 -1.36
N ALA A 78 4.48 -3.42 -2.04
CA ALA A 78 3.50 -2.52 -1.45
C ALA A 78 2.09 -2.97 -1.85
N THR A 79 1.24 -3.28 -0.88
CA THR A 79 -0.10 -3.83 -1.18
C THR A 79 -1.06 -2.76 -1.70
N GLY A 80 -0.90 -1.50 -1.29
CA GLY A 80 -1.78 -0.41 -1.69
C GLY A 80 -1.60 0.02 -3.15
N SER A 81 -0.37 -0.02 -3.67
CA SER A 81 -0.06 0.27 -5.09
C SER A 81 0.01 -1.00 -5.95
N ASN A 82 0.03 -2.18 -5.32
CA ASN A 82 0.32 -3.47 -5.95
C ASN A 82 1.67 -3.51 -6.71
N LEU A 83 2.59 -2.62 -6.37
CA LEU A 83 3.95 -2.61 -6.91
C LEU A 83 4.86 -3.52 -6.09
N SER A 84 5.77 -4.19 -6.79
CA SER A 84 6.82 -5.00 -6.18
C SER A 84 8.07 -4.96 -7.05
N GLY A 85 9.23 -5.18 -6.43
CA GLY A 85 10.48 -5.20 -7.18
C GLY A 85 11.69 -5.57 -6.33
N PRO A 86 12.80 -5.92 -6.99
CA PRO A 86 14.07 -6.08 -6.29
C PRO A 86 14.48 -4.71 -5.74
N ALA A 87 14.77 -4.64 -4.44
CA ALA A 87 15.34 -3.46 -3.82
C ALA A 87 16.86 -3.43 -4.05
N GLN A 88 17.52 -4.53 -3.70
CA GLN A 88 18.97 -4.68 -3.84
C GLN A 88 19.36 -6.16 -3.84
N GLN A 89 20.41 -6.51 -4.58
CA GLN A 89 21.01 -7.83 -4.60
C GLN A 89 22.51 -7.72 -4.33
N ILE A 90 23.01 -8.52 -3.40
CA ILE A 90 24.40 -8.49 -2.95
C ILE A 90 25.00 -9.89 -3.15
N PRO A 91 25.93 -10.06 -4.11
CA PRO A 91 26.65 -11.32 -4.28
C PRO A 91 27.47 -11.66 -3.03
N MET A 92 27.40 -12.92 -2.59
CA MET A 92 28.10 -13.38 -1.40
C MET A 92 29.51 -13.87 -1.76
N PRO A 93 30.52 -13.61 -0.89
CA PRO A 93 31.90 -14.04 -1.16
C PRO A 93 32.01 -15.57 -1.25
N ALA A 94 32.94 -16.05 -2.08
CA ALA A 94 33.17 -17.49 -2.22
C ALA A 94 33.86 -18.09 -0.99
N TYR A 95 34.84 -17.39 -0.40
CA TYR A 95 35.78 -17.97 0.58
C TYR A 95 35.95 -17.15 1.86
N ALA A 96 34.85 -16.61 2.39
CA ALA A 96 34.80 -15.92 3.67
C ALA A 96 33.37 -15.96 4.21
N ASP A 97 33.17 -15.64 5.49
CA ASP A 97 31.83 -15.32 5.99
C ASP A 97 31.26 -14.11 5.25
N GLY A 98 29.96 -14.13 4.99
CA GLY A 98 29.26 -13.06 4.27
C GLY A 98 28.69 -12.04 5.25
N ILE A 99 29.11 -10.79 5.14
CA ILE A 99 28.39 -9.65 5.72
C ILE A 99 27.83 -8.83 4.58
N ALA A 100 26.52 -8.59 4.61
CA ALA A 100 25.80 -7.81 3.63
C ALA A 100 25.10 -6.63 4.31
N GLU A 101 25.34 -5.44 3.79
CA GLU A 101 24.65 -4.21 4.20
C GLU A 101 23.68 -3.82 3.09
N PHE A 102 22.38 -3.96 3.34
CA PHE A 102 21.36 -3.36 2.50
C PHE A 102 21.23 -1.88 2.84
N ASP A 103 21.23 -1.02 1.82
CA ASP A 103 21.02 0.41 1.93
C ASP A 103 20.35 0.91 0.64
N PHE A 104 19.04 1.13 0.71
CA PHE A 104 18.26 1.57 -0.43
C PHE A 104 17.11 2.50 -0.04
N ARG A 105 16.62 3.26 -1.02
CA ARG A 105 15.49 4.18 -0.89
C ARG A 105 14.33 3.70 -1.74
N LEU A 106 13.14 3.67 -1.14
CA LEU A 106 11.86 3.45 -1.82
C LEU A 106 11.13 4.78 -1.95
N ARG A 107 10.54 5.04 -3.13
CA ARG A 107 9.80 6.28 -3.38
C ARG A 107 8.40 6.19 -2.78
N GLY A 108 7.98 7.18 -1.99
CA GLY A 108 6.68 7.18 -1.32
C GLY A 108 5.52 7.01 -2.31
N ALA A 109 5.63 7.59 -3.50
CA ALA A 109 4.64 7.50 -4.57
C ALA A 109 4.42 6.07 -5.10
N ASP A 110 5.39 5.17 -4.92
CA ASP A 110 5.30 3.78 -5.34
C ASP A 110 4.75 2.87 -4.23
N LEU A 111 4.49 3.42 -3.04
CA LEU A 111 4.10 2.67 -1.85
C LEU A 111 2.63 2.90 -1.47
N GLY A 112 2.13 2.09 -0.54
CA GLY A 112 0.80 2.21 0.04
C GLY A 112 0.38 0.94 0.78
N GLY A 113 -0.55 1.05 1.72
CA GLY A 113 -1.04 -0.07 2.52
C GLY A 113 0.08 -0.72 3.37
N LEU A 114 0.34 -2.01 3.16
CA LEU A 114 1.43 -2.75 3.79
C LEU A 114 2.66 -2.74 2.89
N LEU A 115 3.81 -2.39 3.46
CA LEU A 115 5.12 -2.65 2.87
C LEU A 115 5.66 -3.97 3.43
N LEU A 116 5.80 -4.95 2.53
CA LEU A 116 6.45 -6.23 2.81
C LEU A 116 7.90 -6.15 2.37
N LEU A 117 8.83 -6.44 3.28
CA LEU A 117 10.27 -6.51 3.02
C LEU A 117 10.72 -7.96 3.15
N ASP A 118 10.90 -8.61 2.00
CA ASP A 118 11.40 -9.97 1.89
C ASP A 118 12.91 -9.96 1.74
N THR A 119 13.62 -10.66 2.61
CA THR A 119 15.06 -10.89 2.50
C THR A 119 15.31 -12.37 2.30
N ALA A 120 16.11 -12.75 1.31
CA ALA A 120 16.37 -14.16 1.02
C ALA A 120 17.82 -14.42 0.60
N LEU A 121 18.36 -15.56 1.05
CA LEU A 121 19.61 -16.13 0.55
C LEU A 121 19.28 -17.12 -0.57
N LEU A 122 19.81 -16.86 -1.76
CA LEU A 122 19.45 -17.56 -2.98
C LEU A 122 20.68 -18.20 -3.64
N LEU A 123 20.46 -19.31 -4.34
CA LEU A 123 21.40 -19.80 -5.34
C LEU A 123 21.44 -18.81 -6.51
N ALA A 124 22.61 -18.22 -6.79
CA ALA A 124 22.72 -17.16 -7.79
C ALA A 124 22.58 -17.71 -9.23
N GLU A 125 23.16 -18.88 -9.49
CA GLU A 125 23.25 -19.44 -10.84
C GLU A 125 22.64 -20.83 -10.95
N ARG A 126 22.17 -21.17 -12.16
CA ARG A 126 21.67 -22.51 -12.43
C ARG A 126 22.84 -23.50 -12.44
N ARG A 127 22.66 -24.65 -11.77
CA ARG A 127 23.62 -25.75 -11.76
C ARG A 127 23.15 -26.90 -12.65
N VAL A 128 24.02 -27.35 -13.54
CA VAL A 128 23.75 -28.43 -14.50
C VAL A 128 23.93 -29.81 -13.84
N ASP A 129 24.98 -29.98 -13.02
CA ASP A 129 25.37 -31.27 -12.42
C ASP A 129 25.08 -31.37 -10.92
N ALA A 130 23.91 -30.91 -10.49
CA ALA A 130 23.52 -31.01 -9.08
C ALA A 130 22.96 -32.40 -8.73
N ARG A 131 23.33 -32.93 -7.56
CA ARG A 131 22.82 -34.21 -7.04
C ARG A 131 21.31 -34.12 -6.74
N PRO A 132 20.57 -35.25 -6.67
CA PRO A 132 19.20 -35.26 -6.17
C PRO A 132 19.08 -34.48 -4.85
N SER A 133 17.97 -33.76 -4.67
CA SER A 133 17.69 -32.98 -3.45
C SER A 133 18.70 -31.88 -3.11
N THR A 134 19.43 -31.37 -4.11
CA THR A 134 20.32 -30.21 -4.01
C THR A 134 19.72 -29.04 -4.79
N PRO A 135 19.79 -27.79 -4.31
CA PRO A 135 19.34 -26.62 -5.06
C PRO A 135 20.00 -26.54 -6.44
N ARG A 136 19.22 -26.29 -7.50
CA ARG A 136 19.72 -26.33 -8.90
C ARG A 136 19.35 -25.14 -9.75
N ARG A 137 18.20 -24.52 -9.50
CA ARG A 137 17.70 -23.41 -10.31
C ARG A 137 18.23 -22.11 -9.72
N ALA A 138 18.67 -21.18 -10.58
CA ALA A 138 18.89 -19.81 -10.13
C ALA A 138 17.64 -19.29 -9.41
N GLY A 139 17.82 -18.62 -8.29
CA GLY A 139 16.74 -18.19 -7.39
C GLY A 139 16.18 -19.28 -6.46
N SER A 140 16.80 -20.47 -6.38
CA SER A 140 16.43 -21.44 -5.33
C SER A 140 16.70 -20.83 -3.95
N VAL A 141 15.68 -20.79 -3.10
CA VAL A 141 15.71 -20.13 -1.79
C VAL A 141 16.31 -21.06 -0.75
N LEU A 142 17.43 -20.67 -0.14
CA LEU A 142 18.06 -21.40 0.96
C LEU A 142 17.55 -20.93 2.31
N TRP A 143 17.28 -19.63 2.42
CA TRP A 143 16.77 -18.99 3.63
C TRP A 143 15.94 -17.78 3.23
N SER A 144 14.91 -17.45 4.02
CA SER A 144 14.10 -16.26 3.82
C SER A 144 13.56 -15.73 5.14
N ASP A 145 13.45 -14.42 5.24
CA ASP A 145 12.79 -13.68 6.31
C ASP A 145 11.89 -12.60 5.71
N ARG A 146 10.81 -12.27 6.41
CA ARG A 146 9.86 -11.24 6.02
C ARG A 146 9.57 -10.33 7.20
N GLN A 147 9.74 -9.03 6.99
CA GLN A 147 9.21 -8.01 7.89
C GLN A 147 8.12 -7.21 7.20
N THR A 148 7.12 -6.78 7.97
CA THR A 148 5.98 -6.02 7.49
C THR A 148 5.95 -4.68 8.19
N LEU A 149 5.80 -3.61 7.42
CA LEU A 149 5.56 -2.25 7.91
C LEU A 149 4.19 -1.78 7.42
N ARG A 150 3.34 -1.31 8.33
CA ARG A 150 2.11 -0.62 7.95
C ARG A 150 2.46 0.83 7.58
N LEU A 151 2.39 1.18 6.30
CA LEU A 151 2.55 2.57 5.87
C LEU A 151 1.29 3.39 6.13
N GLN A 152 0.18 2.68 6.19
CA GLN A 152 -1.15 3.19 6.31
C GLN A 152 -1.85 2.40 7.41
N GLY A 153 -2.68 3.04 8.23
CA GLY A 153 -3.70 2.29 8.97
C GLY A 153 -4.56 1.48 7.98
N ASP A 154 -5.25 0.44 8.45
CA ASP A 154 -6.09 -0.44 7.61
C ASP A 154 -7.18 0.30 6.79
N ALA A 155 -7.31 1.62 6.93
CA ALA A 155 -8.16 2.45 6.10
C ALA A 155 -7.43 2.84 4.79
N PRO A 156 -7.96 2.51 3.59
CA PRO A 156 -7.49 3.06 2.32
C PRO A 156 -7.36 4.59 2.40
N GLN A 157 -6.17 5.14 2.10
CA GLN A 157 -5.96 6.57 1.94
C GLN A 157 -6.66 6.96 0.65
N PHE A 158 -7.59 7.90 0.78
CA PHE A 158 -8.33 8.42 -0.34
C PHE A 158 -7.35 9.10 -1.33
N PRO A 159 -7.29 8.69 -2.61
CA PRO A 159 -6.35 9.27 -3.56
C PRO A 159 -6.56 10.78 -3.68
N MET A 160 -5.50 11.58 -3.46
CA MET A 160 -5.60 13.03 -3.46
C MET A 160 -4.37 13.74 -4.05
N ALA A 161 -4.57 14.95 -4.57
CA ALA A 161 -3.51 15.84 -5.01
C ALA A 161 -3.84 17.31 -4.71
N VAL A 162 -2.84 18.12 -4.39
CA VAL A 162 -2.97 19.57 -4.22
C VAL A 162 -2.48 20.26 -5.48
N ILE A 163 -3.31 21.07 -6.13
CA ILE A 163 -2.99 21.72 -7.42
C ILE A 163 -3.56 23.15 -7.48
N ASP A 164 -2.97 24.00 -8.32
CA ASP A 164 -3.50 25.35 -8.59
C ASP A 164 -4.65 25.28 -9.63
N PHE A 165 -5.90 25.50 -9.20
CA PHE A 165 -7.07 25.41 -10.08
C PHE A 165 -7.05 26.46 -11.19
N ALA A 166 -6.40 27.61 -10.99
CA ALA A 166 -6.29 28.65 -12.02
C ALA A 166 -5.42 28.23 -13.22
N ARG A 167 -4.75 27.07 -13.12
CA ARG A 167 -4.00 26.44 -14.22
C ARG A 167 -4.75 25.26 -14.85
N THR A 168 -6.02 25.09 -14.51
CA THR A 168 -6.88 23.98 -14.96
C THR A 168 -8.18 24.51 -15.57
N SER A 169 -9.11 23.62 -15.89
CA SER A 169 -10.47 23.97 -16.30
C SER A 169 -11.46 24.10 -15.12
N PHE A 170 -11.02 23.86 -13.88
CA PHE A 170 -11.88 23.97 -12.70
C PHE A 170 -12.06 25.44 -12.29
N PRO A 171 -13.17 25.81 -11.62
CA PRO A 171 -13.36 27.17 -11.14
C PRO A 171 -12.26 27.59 -10.15
N ASP A 172 -11.61 28.72 -10.40
CA ASP A 172 -10.48 29.23 -9.61
C ASP A 172 -10.75 29.32 -8.10
N ASP A 173 -11.99 29.65 -7.72
CA ASP A 173 -12.42 29.82 -6.33
C ASP A 173 -12.97 28.54 -5.68
N ALA A 174 -13.10 27.44 -6.42
CA ALA A 174 -13.52 26.16 -5.86
C ALA A 174 -12.42 25.63 -4.92
N ALA A 175 -12.82 25.12 -3.77
CA ALA A 175 -11.87 24.66 -2.75
C ALA A 175 -11.33 23.24 -3.03
N TRP A 176 -12.14 22.39 -3.65
CA TRP A 176 -11.77 21.03 -4.05
C TRP A 176 -12.61 20.58 -5.25
N HIS A 177 -12.20 19.47 -5.87
CA HIS A 177 -12.93 18.77 -6.91
C HIS A 177 -12.69 17.26 -6.75
N LEU A 178 -13.76 16.47 -6.70
CA LEU A 178 -13.65 15.01 -6.75
C LEU A 178 -13.82 14.54 -8.19
N GLN A 179 -12.74 14.00 -8.76
CA GLN A 179 -12.78 13.36 -10.06
C GLN A 179 -13.12 11.88 -9.89
N ILE A 180 -14.15 11.43 -10.63
CA ILE A 180 -14.47 10.01 -10.80
C ILE A 180 -14.30 9.67 -12.27
N SER A 181 -13.54 8.62 -12.58
CA SER A 181 -13.21 8.21 -13.94
C SER A 181 -13.27 6.69 -14.09
N GLY A 182 -13.44 6.20 -15.31
CA GLY A 182 -13.60 4.76 -15.56
C GLY A 182 -15.01 4.23 -15.28
N GLY A 183 -15.17 2.91 -15.37
CA GLY A 183 -16.41 2.19 -15.05
C GLY A 183 -16.35 1.51 -13.68
N LEU A 184 -17.44 0.89 -13.25
CA LEU A 184 -17.50 0.26 -11.92
C LEU A 184 -16.47 -0.86 -11.72
N ASP A 185 -16.08 -1.58 -12.77
CA ASP A 185 -15.06 -2.63 -12.69
C ASP A 185 -13.61 -2.11 -12.62
N SER A 186 -13.40 -0.80 -12.79
CA SER A 186 -12.06 -0.21 -12.77
C SER A 186 -11.47 -0.14 -11.36
N ALA A 187 -10.15 -0.19 -11.23
CA ALA A 187 -9.48 -0.13 -9.93
C ALA A 187 -9.74 1.21 -9.22
N THR A 188 -10.25 1.18 -7.99
CA THR A 188 -10.66 2.37 -7.22
C THR A 188 -9.57 3.44 -7.18
N MET A 189 -8.33 3.03 -6.92
CA MET A 189 -7.19 3.94 -6.78
C MET A 189 -6.85 4.72 -8.05
N GLY A 190 -7.21 4.22 -9.23
CA GLY A 190 -7.05 4.93 -10.50
C GLY A 190 -8.31 5.69 -10.95
N SER A 191 -9.42 5.50 -10.24
CA SER A 191 -10.75 5.94 -10.66
C SER A 191 -11.32 7.04 -9.77
N LEU A 192 -10.77 7.24 -8.58
CA LEU A 192 -11.07 8.36 -7.68
C LEU A 192 -9.83 9.24 -7.54
N LEU A 193 -10.02 10.55 -7.59
CA LEU A 193 -8.97 11.51 -7.25
C LEU A 193 -9.58 12.78 -6.65
N LEU A 194 -9.29 13.06 -5.39
CA LEU A 194 -9.62 14.32 -4.74
C LEU A 194 -8.55 15.37 -5.06
N LEU A 195 -8.92 16.37 -5.85
CA LEU A 195 -8.08 17.52 -6.14
C LEU A 195 -8.41 18.64 -5.15
N VAL A 196 -7.41 19.10 -4.40
CA VAL A 196 -7.53 20.22 -3.47
C VAL A 196 -6.89 21.45 -4.10
N ASN A 197 -7.61 22.57 -4.11
CA ASN A 197 -7.10 23.80 -4.69
C ASN A 197 -6.07 24.46 -3.76
N GLU A 198 -4.83 24.58 -4.22
CA GLU A 198 -3.72 25.20 -3.48
C GLU A 198 -4.02 26.67 -3.12
N ARG A 199 -4.77 27.38 -3.97
CA ARG A 199 -5.15 28.78 -3.70
C ARG A 199 -6.18 28.93 -2.58
N ASN A 200 -6.93 27.87 -2.27
CA ASN A 200 -7.79 27.87 -1.11
C ASN A 200 -6.97 27.47 0.13
N SER A 201 -6.32 28.45 0.75
CA SER A 201 -5.43 28.21 1.89
C SER A 201 -6.13 27.53 3.06
N THR A 202 -7.44 27.77 3.26
CA THR A 202 -8.21 27.13 4.34
C THR A 202 -8.27 25.61 4.14
N THR A 203 -8.65 25.17 2.94
CA THR A 203 -8.73 23.74 2.62
C THR A 203 -7.36 23.10 2.49
N ALA A 204 -6.43 23.74 1.77
CA ALA A 204 -5.07 23.23 1.60
C ALA A 204 -4.35 23.03 2.94
N ASN A 205 -4.43 24.00 3.86
CA ASN A 205 -3.84 23.88 5.19
C ASN A 205 -4.51 22.79 6.05
N ALA A 206 -5.83 22.62 5.93
CA ALA A 206 -6.54 21.58 6.67
C ALA A 206 -6.06 20.17 6.27
N PHE A 207 -5.82 19.94 4.97
CA PHE A 207 -5.25 18.70 4.46
C PHE A 207 -3.77 18.52 4.84
N GLN A 208 -2.96 19.59 4.81
CA GLN A 208 -1.57 19.54 5.30
C GLN A 208 -1.47 19.17 6.79
N LYS A 209 -2.49 19.50 7.59
CA LYS A 209 -2.56 19.22 9.03
C LYS A 209 -3.42 18.01 9.36
N ALA A 210 -3.78 17.18 8.39
CA ALA A 210 -4.73 16.08 8.59
C ALA A 210 -4.30 15.05 9.65
N SER A 211 -2.99 14.90 9.90
CA SER A 211 -2.45 14.06 10.99
C SER A 211 -2.71 14.62 12.39
N LYS A 212 -2.83 15.95 12.53
CA LYS A 212 -3.09 16.63 13.80
C LYS A 212 -3.94 17.89 13.59
N PRO A 213 -5.21 17.73 13.19
CA PRO A 213 -6.05 18.84 12.78
C PRO A 213 -6.49 19.68 13.98
N GLY A 214 -6.38 21.01 13.85
CA GLY A 214 -6.99 21.95 14.77
C GLY A 214 -8.52 21.97 14.62
N PRO A 215 -9.24 22.71 15.48
CA PRO A 215 -10.71 22.73 15.46
C PRO A 215 -11.30 23.13 14.10
N VAL A 216 -10.71 24.12 13.43
CA VAL A 216 -11.15 24.56 12.09
C VAL A 216 -10.83 23.51 11.03
N ASP A 217 -9.63 22.91 11.09
CA ASP A 217 -9.20 21.90 10.13
C ASP A 217 -10.15 20.68 10.16
N ARG A 218 -10.60 20.27 11.36
CA ARG A 218 -11.60 19.19 11.52
C ARG A 218 -12.93 19.49 10.82
N ILE A 219 -13.43 20.71 10.97
CA ILE A 219 -14.68 21.14 10.32
C ILE A 219 -14.51 21.10 8.79
N VAL A 220 -13.38 21.58 8.28
CA VAL A 220 -13.07 21.58 6.85
C VAL A 220 -12.96 20.15 6.32
N LEU A 221 -12.19 19.29 6.97
CA LEU A 221 -12.03 17.88 6.58
C LEU A 221 -13.37 17.13 6.60
N SER A 222 -14.21 17.37 7.61
CA SER A 222 -15.56 16.80 7.69
C SER A 222 -16.47 17.28 6.55
N ALA A 223 -16.39 18.56 6.18
CA ALA A 223 -17.14 19.09 5.05
C ALA A 223 -16.70 18.46 3.71
N VAL A 224 -15.39 18.29 3.52
CA VAL A 224 -14.85 17.65 2.30
C VAL A 224 -15.23 16.18 2.24
N TYR A 225 -15.14 15.45 3.36
CA TYR A 225 -15.57 14.05 3.45
C TYR A 225 -17.05 13.89 3.13
N ALA A 226 -17.91 14.72 3.73
CA ALA A 226 -19.34 14.71 3.49
C ALA A 226 -19.68 14.97 2.01
N ASP A 227 -19.00 15.93 1.38
CA ASP A 227 -19.20 16.24 -0.02
C ASP A 227 -18.67 15.15 -0.97
N ALA A 228 -17.51 14.57 -0.67
CA ALA A 228 -16.94 13.45 -1.43
C ALA A 228 -17.86 12.23 -1.37
N ALA A 229 -18.33 11.85 -0.18
CA ALA A 229 -19.30 10.77 0.00
C ALA A 229 -20.58 11.04 -0.80
N ARG A 230 -21.08 12.28 -0.78
CA ARG A 230 -22.25 12.69 -1.57
C ARG A 230 -22.03 12.49 -3.07
N ILE A 231 -20.92 12.99 -3.61
CA ILE A 231 -20.59 12.87 -5.04
C ILE A 231 -20.46 11.40 -5.45
N MET A 232 -19.82 10.58 -4.61
CA MET A 232 -19.64 9.14 -4.86
C MET A 232 -20.97 8.39 -4.88
N VAL A 233 -21.84 8.60 -3.89
CA VAL A 233 -23.17 7.99 -3.86
C VAL A 233 -24.00 8.42 -5.07
N GLU A 234 -24.01 9.72 -5.39
CA GLU A 234 -24.72 10.23 -6.56
C GLU A 234 -24.21 9.62 -7.88
N HIS A 235 -22.89 9.47 -8.01
CA HIS A 235 -22.28 8.80 -9.15
C HIS A 235 -22.75 7.34 -9.24
N ALA A 236 -22.69 6.60 -8.14
CA ALA A 236 -23.10 5.19 -8.09
C ALA A 236 -24.58 5.02 -8.51
N LEU A 237 -25.47 5.84 -7.95
CA LEU A 237 -26.90 5.78 -8.23
C LEU A 237 -27.26 6.18 -9.67
N ASN A 238 -26.35 6.86 -10.39
CA ASN A 238 -26.50 7.20 -11.80
C ASN A 238 -26.05 6.09 -12.77
N GLN A 239 -25.34 5.07 -12.30
CA GLN A 239 -24.95 3.93 -13.13
C GLN A 239 -26.04 2.86 -13.10
N ASP A 240 -26.58 2.46 -14.25
CA ASP A 240 -27.70 1.50 -14.30
C ASP A 240 -27.30 0.09 -13.83
N ASP A 241 -26.03 -0.29 -14.01
CA ASP A 241 -25.42 -1.57 -13.63
C ASP A 241 -25.02 -1.66 -12.15
N PHE A 242 -25.11 -0.55 -11.40
CA PHE A 242 -24.90 -0.54 -9.96
C PHE A 242 -26.11 -1.13 -9.23
N THR A 243 -26.08 -2.43 -8.95
CA THR A 243 -27.14 -3.16 -8.23
C THR A 243 -26.53 -4.04 -7.13
N GLU A 244 -27.34 -4.44 -6.15
CA GLU A 244 -26.88 -5.26 -5.00
C GLU A 244 -26.40 -6.65 -5.43
N ASP A 245 -26.94 -7.17 -6.54
CA ASP A 245 -26.63 -8.50 -7.06
C ASP A 245 -25.39 -8.47 -7.99
N THR A 246 -24.85 -7.29 -8.30
CA THR A 246 -23.68 -7.16 -9.16
C THR A 246 -22.41 -7.52 -8.37
N ASP A 247 -21.72 -8.58 -8.79
CA ASP A 247 -20.45 -9.01 -8.20
C ASP A 247 -19.30 -8.13 -8.71
N PHE A 248 -18.97 -7.08 -7.96
CA PHE A 248 -17.88 -6.18 -8.29
C PHE A 248 -16.52 -6.78 -7.86
N PRO A 249 -15.49 -6.74 -8.73
CA PRO A 249 -14.16 -7.22 -8.37
C PRO A 249 -13.62 -6.54 -7.10
N GLU A 250 -12.93 -7.30 -6.24
CA GLU A 250 -12.31 -6.74 -5.04
C GLU A 250 -11.35 -5.59 -5.40
N GLY A 251 -11.48 -4.45 -4.72
CA GLY A 251 -10.69 -3.24 -4.98
C GLY A 251 -11.17 -2.39 -6.17
N SER A 252 -12.24 -2.80 -6.86
CA SER A 252 -12.88 -2.00 -7.92
C SER A 252 -13.69 -0.82 -7.37
N LEU A 253 -13.95 0.17 -8.24
CA LEU A 253 -14.76 1.34 -7.92
C LEU A 253 -16.17 0.92 -7.46
N GLY A 254 -16.79 -0.06 -8.14
CA GLY A 254 -18.09 -0.59 -7.79
C GLY A 254 -18.13 -1.19 -6.38
N ALA A 255 -17.14 -2.01 -6.03
CA ALA A 255 -17.02 -2.57 -4.68
C ALA A 255 -16.87 -1.48 -3.61
N THR A 256 -16.07 -0.44 -3.89
CA THR A 256 -15.90 0.71 -2.99
C THR A 256 -17.20 1.51 -2.81
N LEU A 257 -17.91 1.78 -3.91
CA LEU A 257 -19.19 2.51 -3.89
C LEU A 257 -20.29 1.71 -3.18
N LEU A 258 -20.33 0.39 -3.38
CA LEU A 258 -21.26 -0.51 -2.70
C LEU A 258 -21.06 -0.46 -1.19
N ASN A 259 -19.82 -0.66 -0.73
CA ASN A 259 -19.46 -0.56 0.69
C ASN A 259 -19.83 0.80 1.29
N LEU A 260 -19.61 1.90 0.56
CA LEU A 260 -19.98 3.24 1.01
C LEU A 260 -21.50 3.38 1.18
N VAL A 261 -22.29 2.88 0.21
CA VAL A 261 -23.75 2.92 0.28
C VAL A 261 -24.27 2.08 1.44
N GLU A 262 -23.75 0.87 1.64
CA GLU A 262 -24.11 0.00 2.77
C GLU A 262 -23.82 0.66 4.12
N GLN A 263 -22.68 1.36 4.23
CA GLN A 263 -22.31 2.08 5.44
C GLN A 263 -23.24 3.26 5.74
N LEU A 264 -23.64 4.03 4.73
CA LEU A 264 -24.45 5.23 4.90
C LEU A 264 -25.96 4.93 5.00
N PHE A 265 -26.43 3.87 4.35
CA PHE A 265 -27.83 3.48 4.30
C PHE A 265 -28.02 2.01 4.70
N PRO A 266 -27.65 1.63 5.93
CA PRO A 266 -27.69 0.24 6.36
C PRO A 266 -29.10 -0.35 6.26
N GLY A 267 -29.22 -1.48 5.56
CA GLY A 267 -30.47 -2.21 5.39
C GLY A 267 -31.45 -1.61 4.37
N GLN A 268 -31.05 -0.60 3.60
CA GLN A 268 -31.84 -0.08 2.49
C GLN A 268 -31.35 -0.66 1.17
N SER A 269 -32.27 -1.00 0.27
CA SER A 269 -31.91 -1.45 -1.07
C SER A 269 -31.46 -0.27 -1.94
N ILE A 270 -30.50 -0.48 -2.85
CA ILE A 270 -30.07 0.49 -3.86
C ILE A 270 -31.26 0.98 -4.68
N THR A 271 -32.23 0.09 -4.96
CA THR A 271 -33.47 0.43 -5.68
C THR A 271 -34.31 1.44 -4.90
N ASP A 272 -34.48 1.24 -3.58
CA ASP A 272 -35.23 2.17 -2.73
C ASP A 272 -34.51 3.52 -2.59
N ILE A 273 -33.17 3.49 -2.47
CA ILE A 273 -32.36 4.71 -2.42
C ILE A 273 -32.49 5.50 -3.73
N ARG A 274 -32.41 4.83 -4.90
CA ARG A 274 -32.67 5.47 -6.20
C ARG A 274 -34.06 6.07 -6.27
N LEU A 275 -35.09 5.32 -5.85
CA LEU A 275 -36.47 5.77 -5.87
C LEU A 275 -36.66 7.00 -4.97
N ARG A 276 -36.08 7.00 -3.76
CA ARG A 276 -36.12 8.14 -2.85
C ARG A 276 -35.46 9.37 -3.45
N ARG A 277 -34.30 9.21 -4.07
CA ARG A 277 -33.61 10.29 -4.78
C ARG A 277 -34.48 10.89 -5.89
N GLN A 278 -35.19 10.06 -6.66
CA GLN A 278 -36.06 10.51 -7.75
C GLN A 278 -37.34 11.19 -7.25
N GLN A 279 -38.00 10.62 -6.24
CA GLN A 279 -39.29 11.11 -5.75
C GLN A 279 -39.16 12.28 -4.79
N SER A 280 -38.07 12.36 -4.03
CA SER A 280 -37.85 13.38 -3.01
C SER A 280 -36.37 13.76 -2.89
N PRO A 281 -35.78 14.44 -3.91
CA PRO A 281 -34.36 14.76 -3.95
C PRO A 281 -33.86 15.54 -2.72
N ALA A 282 -34.66 16.49 -2.23
CA ALA A 282 -34.30 17.29 -1.05
C ALA A 282 -34.26 16.47 0.25
N LEU A 283 -35.18 15.50 0.39
CA LEU A 283 -35.18 14.59 1.53
C LEU A 283 -34.00 13.62 1.43
N PHE A 284 -33.74 13.06 0.25
CA PHE A 284 -32.55 12.22 0.02
C PHE A 284 -31.25 12.96 0.40
N ALA A 285 -31.09 14.22 -0.03
CA ALA A 285 -29.93 15.02 0.33
C ALA A 285 -29.80 15.22 1.85
N SER A 286 -30.93 15.37 2.56
CA SER A 286 -30.96 15.49 4.02
C SER A 286 -30.62 14.17 4.72
N ASP A 287 -31.17 13.05 4.22
CA ASP A 287 -30.87 11.70 4.72
C ASP A 287 -29.36 11.40 4.57
N LEU A 288 -28.79 11.74 3.42
CA LEU A 288 -27.37 11.57 3.14
C LEU A 288 -26.49 12.47 4.01
N GLN A 289 -26.87 13.74 4.19
CA GLN A 289 -26.18 14.67 5.10
C GLN A 289 -26.18 14.13 6.54
N ALA A 290 -27.30 13.59 7.00
CA ALA A 290 -27.40 12.98 8.32
C ALA A 290 -26.51 11.73 8.44
N ALA A 291 -26.47 10.88 7.40
CA ALA A 291 -25.68 9.65 7.38
C ALA A 291 -24.17 9.92 7.45
N VAL A 292 -23.67 10.96 6.78
CA VAL A 292 -22.23 11.32 6.79
C VAL A 292 -21.79 12.02 8.08
N LYS A 293 -22.72 12.33 8.99
CA LYS A 293 -22.44 12.93 10.32
C LYS A 293 -21.53 14.15 10.25
N ILE A 294 -21.83 15.04 9.31
CA ILE A 294 -21.07 16.27 9.13
C ILE A 294 -21.05 17.06 10.45
N PHE A 295 -19.85 17.52 10.86
CA PHE A 295 -19.57 18.22 12.12
C PHE A 295 -19.53 17.40 13.42
N GLU A 296 -19.66 16.07 13.38
CA GLU A 296 -19.50 15.20 14.58
C GLU A 296 -18.04 14.72 14.80
N VAL A 297 -17.06 15.62 14.63
CA VAL A 297 -15.60 15.34 14.61
C VAL A 297 -14.88 15.48 15.94
#